data_AF-A0A954RFV0-F1
#
_entry.id   AF-A0A954RFV0-F1
#
_cell.length_a   1.000
_cell.length_b   1.000
_cell.length_c   1.000
_cell.angle_alpha   90.00
_cell.angle_beta   90.00
_cell.angle_gamma   90.00
#
_symmetry.space_group_name_H-M   'P 1'
#
loop_
_entity.id
_entity.type
_entity.pdbx_description
1 polymer ?
#
loop_
_entity_poly.entity_id
_entity_poly.type
_entity_poly.pdbx_seq_one_letter_code
_entity_poly.pdbx_strand_id
1 'polypeptide(L)'
;DKFLQTGDLEWPAQLPMTKSAVRGMDATQEYLASEQGGNVPIKRFVVSGASKRGWTTWLTGVVDDRVAAIAPIVIDVLNVNVSMRHHYSAYGFWAPAIDDYVRHRITERRFLPQYRELLQIVDPFAYRDRLTMPKCIINATGDQFFLPDSSQFYFAELSGEKHLCYVPNADHSLRETNAIETLASFTYCVARGIERPNVTWKYTDPNTIVAKADREPSKVVMWSCDNPSTRDFRVETIGKNYRPEALQAGENGEYAIHVETPGQGWRAYFLEFTFDVGAPTPLRFTTPVQVVPVDLPYSSKEPPVWEKNAG
;
A
#
# COMPACT_ATOMS: atom_id res chain seq x y z
N ASP A 1 15.44 -17.16 0.20
CA ASP A 1 16.83 -17.63 0.00
C ASP A 1 16.86 -18.95 -0.75
N LYS A 2 16.32 -20.03 -0.18
CA LYS A 2 16.32 -21.37 -0.79
C LYS A 2 15.80 -21.42 -2.23
N PHE A 3 14.66 -20.80 -2.53
CA PHE A 3 14.19 -20.68 -3.92
C PHE A 3 15.23 -20.09 -4.87
N LEU A 4 15.97 -19.04 -4.46
CA LEU A 4 16.99 -18.43 -5.31
C LEU A 4 18.22 -19.34 -5.54
N GLN A 5 18.42 -20.35 -4.69
CA GLN A 5 19.49 -21.34 -4.81
C GLN A 5 19.05 -22.56 -5.60
N THR A 6 17.80 -23.01 -5.43
CA THR A 6 17.33 -24.32 -5.92
C THR A 6 16.28 -24.23 -7.03
N GLY A 7 15.58 -23.10 -7.17
CA GLY A 7 14.39 -22.96 -8.02
C GLY A 7 13.13 -23.65 -7.49
N ASP A 8 13.19 -24.23 -6.28
CA ASP A 8 12.11 -25.05 -5.72
C ASP A 8 10.97 -24.21 -5.15
N LEU A 9 9.78 -24.37 -5.74
CA LEU A 9 8.55 -23.64 -5.45
C LEU A 9 7.93 -23.98 -4.09
N GLU A 10 8.44 -24.96 -3.35
CA GLU A 10 7.96 -25.23 -2.00
C GLU A 10 8.47 -24.20 -0.97
N TRP A 11 9.52 -23.42 -1.32
CA TRP A 11 10.14 -22.46 -0.40
C TRP A 11 9.46 -21.09 -0.28
N PRO A 12 8.90 -20.46 -1.33
CA PRO A 12 8.24 -19.17 -1.19
C PRO A 12 6.98 -19.27 -0.33
N ALA A 13 7.05 -18.80 0.92
CA ALA A 13 5.98 -18.90 1.91
C ALA A 13 4.65 -18.26 1.45
N GLN A 14 4.69 -17.30 0.53
CA GLN A 14 3.51 -16.67 -0.06
C GLN A 14 2.56 -17.69 -0.69
N LEU A 15 3.06 -18.78 -1.26
CA LEU A 15 2.25 -19.82 -1.88
C LEU A 15 1.39 -20.59 -0.85
N PRO A 16 1.97 -21.25 0.19
CA PRO A 16 1.17 -21.90 1.23
C PRO A 16 0.34 -20.92 2.05
N MET A 17 0.78 -19.66 2.24
CA MET A 17 -0.04 -18.63 2.89
C MET A 17 -1.31 -18.33 2.09
N THR A 18 -1.19 -18.16 0.77
CA THR A 18 -2.34 -17.90 -0.13
C THR A 18 -3.28 -19.10 -0.17
N LYS A 19 -2.73 -20.31 -0.30
CA LYS A 19 -3.52 -21.56 -0.23
C LYS A 19 -4.25 -21.68 1.10
N SER A 20 -3.60 -21.34 2.21
CA SER A 20 -4.23 -21.36 3.54
C SER A 20 -5.38 -20.35 3.65
N ALA A 21 -5.24 -19.15 3.08
CA ALA A 21 -6.34 -18.17 3.05
C ALA A 21 -7.55 -18.70 2.26
N VAL A 22 -7.30 -19.29 1.08
CA VAL A 22 -8.34 -19.95 0.27
C VAL A 22 -9.02 -21.10 1.03
N ARG A 23 -8.26 -21.98 1.68
CA ARG A 23 -8.83 -23.06 2.50
C ARG A 23 -9.59 -22.55 3.73
N GLY A 24 -9.18 -21.42 4.30
CA GLY A 24 -9.94 -20.73 5.35
C GLY A 24 -11.31 -20.26 4.87
N MET A 25 -11.39 -19.74 3.63
CA MET A 25 -12.67 -19.42 3.00
C MET A 25 -13.53 -20.67 2.76
N ASP A 26 -12.94 -21.77 2.27
CA ASP A 26 -13.65 -23.06 2.10
C ASP A 26 -14.30 -23.52 3.41
N ALA A 27 -13.49 -23.61 4.47
CA ALA A 27 -13.95 -24.05 5.79
C ALA A 27 -15.02 -23.12 6.36
N THR A 28 -14.90 -21.81 6.13
CA THR A 28 -15.91 -20.82 6.56
C THR A 28 -17.23 -21.03 5.82
N GLN A 29 -17.21 -21.22 4.49
CA GLN A 29 -18.44 -21.47 3.72
C GLN A 29 -19.10 -22.78 4.14
N GLU A 30 -18.32 -23.85 4.27
CA GLU A 30 -18.83 -25.17 4.65
C GLU A 30 -19.44 -25.15 6.05
N TYR A 31 -18.73 -24.60 7.03
CA TYR A 31 -19.22 -24.53 8.39
C TYR A 31 -20.48 -23.69 8.50
N LEU A 32 -20.49 -22.46 7.96
CA LEU A 32 -21.65 -21.57 8.08
C LEU A 32 -22.87 -22.10 7.33
N ALA A 33 -22.69 -22.85 6.24
CA ALA A 33 -23.79 -23.50 5.52
C ALA A 33 -24.37 -24.72 6.26
N SER A 34 -23.67 -25.28 7.24
CA SER A 34 -24.14 -26.42 8.03
C SER A 34 -25.20 -26.01 9.07
N GLU A 35 -25.92 -27.01 9.58
CA GLU A 35 -26.87 -26.82 10.69
C GLU A 35 -26.17 -26.24 11.93
N GLN A 36 -24.96 -26.71 12.25
CA GLN A 36 -24.19 -26.22 13.40
C GLN A 36 -23.70 -24.78 13.22
N GLY A 37 -23.47 -24.34 11.99
CA GLY A 37 -23.05 -22.97 11.68
C GLY A 37 -24.19 -21.99 11.43
N GLY A 38 -25.44 -22.43 11.56
CA GLY A 38 -26.62 -21.58 11.46
C GLY A 38 -27.24 -21.46 10.07
N ASN A 39 -26.90 -22.35 9.13
CA ASN A 39 -27.45 -22.40 7.77
C ASN A 39 -27.34 -21.06 7.00
N VAL A 40 -26.21 -20.37 7.16
CA VAL A 40 -25.91 -19.09 6.48
C VAL A 40 -25.00 -19.34 5.27
N PRO A 41 -25.54 -19.35 4.03
CA PRO A 41 -24.73 -19.54 2.84
C PRO A 41 -23.90 -18.30 2.51
N ILE A 42 -22.58 -18.37 2.70
CA ILE A 42 -21.64 -17.34 2.27
C ILE A 42 -21.26 -17.59 0.81
N LYS A 43 -21.27 -16.54 -0.03
CA LYS A 43 -20.92 -16.64 -1.47
C LYS A 43 -19.70 -15.83 -1.86
N ARG A 44 -19.38 -14.79 -1.10
CA ARG A 44 -18.35 -13.80 -1.42
C ARG A 44 -17.62 -13.36 -0.17
N PHE A 45 -16.37 -12.95 -0.34
CA PHE A 45 -15.49 -12.53 0.74
C PHE A 45 -14.89 -11.15 0.46
N VAL A 46 -14.76 -10.34 1.50
CA VAL A 46 -13.80 -9.23 1.52
C VAL A 46 -12.58 -9.74 2.28
N VAL A 47 -11.40 -9.72 1.65
CA VAL A 47 -10.17 -10.25 2.24
C VAL A 47 -9.27 -9.11 2.67
N SER A 48 -8.73 -9.18 3.88
CA SER A 48 -7.80 -8.19 4.42
C SER A 48 -6.70 -8.86 5.23
N GLY A 49 -5.57 -8.16 5.35
CA GLY A 49 -4.40 -8.63 6.07
C GLY A 49 -3.33 -7.55 6.13
N ALA A 50 -2.60 -7.51 7.24
CA ALA A 50 -1.53 -6.54 7.47
C ALA A 50 -0.14 -7.11 7.17
N SER A 51 0.73 -6.28 6.61
CA SER A 51 2.12 -6.57 6.34
C SER A 51 2.25 -7.78 5.39
N LYS A 52 2.96 -8.82 5.80
CA LYS A 52 3.15 -10.05 5.01
C LYS A 52 1.81 -10.75 4.75
N ARG A 53 0.80 -10.58 5.62
CA ARG A 53 -0.58 -11.04 5.37
C ARG A 53 -1.30 -10.14 4.37
N GLY A 54 -0.95 -8.86 4.26
CA GLY A 54 -1.43 -7.97 3.19
C GLY A 54 -0.91 -8.42 1.83
N TRP A 55 0.32 -8.93 1.78
CA TRP A 55 0.84 -9.61 0.60
C TRP A 55 -0.04 -10.81 0.23
N THR A 56 -0.39 -11.65 1.22
CA THR A 56 -1.32 -12.75 1.03
C THR A 56 -2.71 -12.29 0.57
N THR A 57 -3.22 -11.17 1.08
CA THR A 57 -4.49 -10.58 0.63
C THR A 57 -4.49 -10.31 -0.87
N TRP A 58 -3.41 -9.69 -1.38
CA TRP A 58 -3.25 -9.46 -2.81
C TRP A 58 -3.30 -10.76 -3.61
N LEU A 59 -2.48 -11.75 -3.24
CA LEU A 59 -2.40 -13.03 -3.96
C LEU A 59 -3.69 -13.86 -3.84
N THR A 60 -4.41 -13.76 -2.72
CA THR A 60 -5.73 -14.39 -2.55
C THR A 60 -6.73 -13.78 -3.53
N GLY A 61 -6.73 -12.45 -3.67
CA GLY A 61 -7.55 -11.76 -4.68
C GLY A 61 -7.20 -12.14 -6.12
N VAL A 62 -5.94 -12.47 -6.40
CA VAL A 62 -5.51 -12.93 -7.74
C VAL A 62 -6.13 -14.28 -8.10
N VAL A 63 -6.23 -15.21 -7.14
CA VAL A 63 -6.46 -16.64 -7.42
C VAL A 63 -7.88 -17.14 -7.17
N ASP A 64 -8.75 -16.36 -6.53
CA ASP A 64 -10.06 -16.86 -6.09
C ASP A 64 -11.20 -15.88 -6.39
N ASP A 65 -12.09 -16.28 -7.29
CA ASP A 65 -13.21 -15.46 -7.76
C ASP A 65 -14.28 -15.18 -6.68
N ARG A 66 -14.24 -15.88 -5.54
CA ARG A 66 -15.14 -15.58 -4.40
C ARG A 66 -14.74 -14.26 -3.73
N VAL A 67 -13.52 -13.77 -3.94
CA VAL A 67 -13.07 -12.49 -3.39
C VAL A 67 -13.76 -11.33 -4.11
N ALA A 68 -14.73 -10.71 -3.45
CA ALA A 68 -15.48 -9.57 -3.97
C ALA A 68 -14.72 -8.25 -3.85
N ALA A 69 -13.80 -8.14 -2.88
CA ALA A 69 -12.91 -6.99 -2.73
C ALA A 69 -11.70 -7.37 -1.86
N ILE A 70 -10.62 -6.59 -1.97
CA ILE A 70 -9.43 -6.73 -1.14
C ILE A 70 -9.11 -5.45 -0.37
N ALA A 71 -8.58 -5.60 0.83
CA ALA A 71 -8.03 -4.50 1.62
C ALA A 71 -6.65 -4.87 2.18
N PRO A 72 -5.59 -4.80 1.36
CA PRO A 72 -4.22 -5.04 1.82
C PRO A 72 -3.76 -3.87 2.70
N ILE A 73 -3.10 -4.20 3.82
CA ILE A 73 -2.71 -3.21 4.84
C ILE A 73 -1.19 -3.24 5.02
N VAL A 74 -0.54 -2.06 5.05
CA VAL A 74 0.89 -1.83 5.32
C VAL A 74 1.83 -2.75 4.52
N ILE A 75 1.62 -2.83 3.22
CA ILE A 75 2.46 -3.62 2.30
C ILE A 75 2.71 -2.85 1.00
N ASP A 76 3.21 -1.62 1.14
CA ASP A 76 3.42 -0.66 0.05
C ASP A 76 4.68 -0.98 -0.78
N VAL A 77 4.73 -2.18 -1.37
CA VAL A 77 5.93 -2.71 -2.05
C VAL A 77 5.62 -3.60 -3.24
N LEU A 78 4.50 -3.35 -3.92
CA LEU A 78 4.26 -3.97 -5.24
C LEU A 78 5.31 -3.44 -6.24
N ASN A 79 5.51 -4.17 -7.34
CA ASN A 79 6.60 -3.89 -8.27
C ASN A 79 7.95 -3.86 -7.52
N VAL A 80 8.19 -4.95 -6.78
CA VAL A 80 9.14 -5.05 -5.66
C VAL A 80 10.52 -4.54 -6.04
N ASN A 81 11.03 -4.94 -7.21
CA ASN A 81 12.38 -4.55 -7.61
C ASN A 81 12.53 -3.03 -7.80
N VAL A 82 11.51 -2.37 -8.35
CA VAL A 82 11.50 -0.91 -8.53
C VAL A 82 11.33 -0.21 -7.18
N SER A 83 10.36 -0.66 -6.37
CA SER A 83 10.11 -0.12 -5.04
C SER A 83 11.32 -0.23 -4.11
N MET A 84 12.04 -1.36 -4.14
CA MET A 84 13.25 -1.52 -3.34
C MET A 84 14.44 -0.72 -3.87
N ARG A 85 14.53 -0.45 -5.19
CA ARG A 85 15.54 0.47 -5.73
C ARG A 85 15.30 1.89 -5.22
N HIS A 86 14.03 2.33 -5.22
CA HIS A 86 13.63 3.63 -4.65
C HIS A 86 13.98 3.74 -3.17
N HIS A 87 13.69 2.68 -2.38
CA HIS A 87 14.06 2.62 -0.97
C HIS A 87 15.53 2.99 -0.74
N TYR A 88 16.43 2.31 -1.45
CA TYR A 88 17.86 2.56 -1.29
C TYR A 88 18.28 3.94 -1.82
N SER A 89 17.68 4.40 -2.92
CA SER A 89 17.98 5.71 -3.52
C SER A 89 17.51 6.88 -2.62
N ALA A 90 16.45 6.67 -1.85
CA ALA A 90 15.91 7.66 -0.91
C ALA A 90 16.68 7.68 0.42
N TYR A 91 17.03 6.52 0.97
CA TYR A 91 17.63 6.43 2.31
C TYR A 91 19.16 6.29 2.30
N GLY A 92 19.73 5.72 1.24
CA GLY A 92 21.15 5.38 1.15
C GLY A 92 21.53 4.13 1.94
N PHE A 93 20.55 3.44 2.52
CA PHE A 93 20.69 2.20 3.27
C PHE A 93 19.41 1.36 3.18
N TRP A 94 19.50 0.08 3.56
CA TRP A 94 18.35 -0.79 3.77
C TRP A 94 17.78 -0.57 5.16
N ALA A 95 16.49 -0.25 5.27
CA ALA A 95 15.88 0.01 6.57
C ALA A 95 16.05 -1.20 7.51
N PRO A 96 16.28 -1.00 8.83
CA PRO A 96 16.46 -2.11 9.77
C PRO A 96 15.31 -3.13 9.74
N ALA A 97 14.10 -2.68 9.40
CA ALA A 97 12.93 -3.54 9.27
C ALA A 97 13.07 -4.66 8.23
N ILE A 98 13.88 -4.46 7.19
CA ILE A 98 14.12 -5.47 6.13
C ILE A 98 15.44 -6.24 6.34
N ASP A 99 16.08 -6.13 7.51
CA ASP A 99 17.41 -6.68 7.76
C ASP A 99 17.48 -8.20 7.56
N ASP A 100 16.41 -8.96 7.84
CA ASP A 100 16.38 -10.40 7.53
C ASP A 100 16.62 -10.68 6.04
N TYR A 101 16.07 -9.85 5.14
CA TYR A 101 16.31 -9.98 3.70
C TYR A 101 17.75 -9.61 3.32
N VAL A 102 18.35 -8.66 4.04
CA VAL A 102 19.74 -8.24 3.84
C VAL A 102 20.71 -9.33 4.32
N ARG A 103 20.51 -9.86 5.53
CA ARG A 103 21.30 -10.97 6.11
C ARG A 103 21.23 -12.21 5.24
N HIS A 104 20.08 -12.50 4.66
CA HIS A 104 19.92 -13.58 3.69
C HIS A 104 20.36 -13.19 2.27
N ARG A 105 21.00 -12.03 2.05
CA ARG A 105 21.53 -11.55 0.76
C ARG A 105 20.47 -11.57 -0.36
N ILE A 106 19.20 -11.36 -0.02
CA ILE A 106 18.09 -11.35 -0.98
C ILE A 106 18.17 -10.08 -1.84
N THR A 107 18.43 -8.94 -1.20
CA THR A 107 18.53 -7.62 -1.87
C THR A 107 19.71 -7.55 -2.84
N GLU A 108 20.80 -8.24 -2.55
CA GLU A 108 21.97 -8.37 -3.44
C GLU A 108 21.67 -9.18 -4.70
N ARG A 109 20.81 -10.19 -4.60
CA ARG A 109 20.49 -11.12 -5.67
C ARG A 109 19.40 -10.62 -6.63
N ARG A 110 18.96 -9.37 -6.48
CA ARG A 110 17.83 -8.78 -7.23
C ARG A 110 17.97 -8.80 -8.76
N PHE A 111 19.20 -8.95 -9.27
CA PHE A 111 19.48 -9.01 -10.71
C PHE A 111 19.65 -10.43 -11.26
N LEU A 112 19.64 -11.45 -10.40
CA LEU A 112 19.73 -12.85 -10.85
C LEU A 112 18.45 -13.27 -11.59
N PRO A 113 18.54 -14.13 -12.63
CA PRO A 113 17.38 -14.67 -13.32
C PRO A 113 16.36 -15.30 -12.36
N GLN A 114 16.83 -16.07 -11.37
CA GLN A 114 15.98 -16.71 -10.36
C GLN A 114 15.21 -15.69 -9.51
N TYR A 115 15.76 -14.49 -9.27
CA TYR A 115 15.03 -13.45 -8.56
C TYR A 115 13.88 -12.90 -9.41
N ARG A 116 14.10 -12.74 -10.72
CA ARG A 116 13.03 -12.33 -11.65
C ARG A 116 11.92 -13.39 -11.70
N GLU A 117 12.29 -14.66 -11.78
CA GLU A 117 11.36 -15.79 -11.70
C GLU A 117 10.57 -15.78 -10.38
N LEU A 118 11.24 -15.57 -9.24
CA LEU A 118 10.59 -15.44 -7.95
C LEU A 118 9.53 -14.34 -7.98
N LEU A 119 9.86 -13.15 -8.50
CA LEU A 119 8.91 -12.05 -8.57
C LEU A 119 7.72 -12.34 -9.49
N GLN A 120 7.87 -13.15 -10.55
CA GLN A 120 6.73 -13.63 -11.35
C GLN A 120 5.76 -14.53 -10.57
N ILE A 121 6.19 -15.06 -9.43
CA ILE A 121 5.40 -15.95 -8.57
C ILE A 121 4.83 -15.19 -7.37
N VAL A 122 5.66 -14.37 -6.72
CA VAL A 122 5.29 -13.75 -5.45
C VAL A 122 4.86 -12.31 -5.58
N ASP A 123 5.37 -11.51 -6.51
CA ASP A 123 4.98 -10.09 -6.60
C ASP A 123 3.55 -9.97 -7.15
N PRO A 124 2.58 -9.40 -6.39
CA PRO A 124 1.22 -9.25 -6.89
C PRO A 124 1.13 -8.41 -8.18
N PHE A 125 2.11 -7.54 -8.41
CA PHE A 125 2.20 -6.73 -9.61
C PHE A 125 2.34 -7.55 -10.90
N ALA A 126 2.94 -8.75 -10.83
CA ALA A 126 3.00 -9.70 -11.94
C ALA A 126 1.61 -10.17 -12.38
N TYR A 127 0.61 -10.06 -11.50
CA TYR A 127 -0.77 -10.48 -11.72
C TYR A 127 -1.76 -9.29 -11.80
N ARG A 128 -1.28 -8.06 -12.00
CA ARG A 128 -2.10 -6.83 -11.95
C ARG A 128 -3.35 -6.83 -12.84
N ASP A 129 -3.32 -7.55 -13.95
CA ASP A 129 -4.47 -7.69 -14.87
C ASP A 129 -5.59 -8.57 -14.29
N ARG A 130 -5.28 -9.45 -13.34
CA ARG A 130 -6.26 -10.30 -12.62
C ARG A 130 -6.83 -9.63 -11.39
N LEU A 131 -6.15 -8.61 -10.89
CA LEU A 131 -6.60 -7.79 -9.77
C LEU A 131 -7.68 -6.83 -10.28
N THR A 132 -8.88 -7.32 -10.58
CA THR A 132 -9.99 -6.52 -11.16
C THR A 132 -11.04 -6.10 -10.13
N MET A 133 -11.10 -6.79 -8.99
CA MET A 133 -11.98 -6.47 -7.87
C MET A 133 -11.63 -5.12 -7.22
N PRO A 134 -12.60 -4.46 -6.53
CA PRO A 134 -12.34 -3.28 -5.72
C PRO A 134 -11.23 -3.47 -4.68
N LYS A 135 -10.43 -2.42 -4.47
CA LYS A 135 -9.25 -2.43 -3.59
C LYS A 135 -9.25 -1.23 -2.67
N CYS A 136 -9.08 -1.46 -1.38
CA CYS A 136 -8.83 -0.44 -0.37
C CYS A 136 -7.40 -0.61 0.18
N ILE A 137 -6.45 0.13 -0.36
CA ILE A 137 -5.02 -0.04 -0.07
C ILE A 137 -4.67 0.86 1.12
N ILE A 138 -4.47 0.28 2.30
CA ILE A 138 -4.28 1.02 3.55
C ILE A 138 -2.82 0.99 3.95
N ASN A 139 -2.14 2.15 3.94
CA ASN A 139 -0.71 2.25 4.22
C ASN A 139 -0.42 3.28 5.30
N ALA A 140 0.72 3.15 5.97
CA ALA A 140 1.22 4.12 6.93
C ALA A 140 2.13 5.14 6.24
N THR A 141 2.06 6.40 6.68
CA THR A 141 2.93 7.48 6.16
C THR A 141 4.34 7.47 6.75
N GLY A 142 4.54 6.80 7.89
CA GLY A 142 5.84 6.66 8.54
C GLY A 142 6.20 5.21 8.87
N ASP A 143 5.86 4.30 7.95
CA ASP A 143 6.12 2.86 8.03
C ASP A 143 7.62 2.51 8.06
N GLN A 144 8.05 1.65 8.99
CA GLN A 144 9.45 1.25 9.13
C GLN A 144 10.02 0.47 7.92
N PHE A 145 9.15 -0.16 7.12
CA PHE A 145 9.51 -0.99 5.97
C PHE A 145 9.44 -0.24 4.64
N PHE A 146 8.36 0.52 4.41
CA PHE A 146 7.98 0.97 3.08
C PHE A 146 7.82 2.49 3.02
N LEU A 147 8.29 3.09 1.93
CA LEU A 147 8.28 4.54 1.79
C LEU A 147 6.86 5.03 1.48
N PRO A 148 6.45 6.19 2.02
CA PRO A 148 5.08 6.68 1.87
C PRO A 148 4.71 7.00 0.42
N ASP A 149 5.69 7.21 -0.46
CA ASP A 149 5.50 7.50 -1.87
C ASP A 149 5.62 6.26 -2.77
N SER A 150 5.62 5.03 -2.23
CA SER A 150 5.84 3.80 -3.00
C SER A 150 4.69 3.45 -3.96
N SER A 151 3.47 3.96 -3.72
CA SER A 151 2.32 3.76 -4.62
C SER A 151 2.57 4.25 -6.05
N GLN A 152 3.52 5.18 -6.26
CA GLN A 152 3.91 5.65 -7.59
C GLN A 152 4.40 4.53 -8.52
N PHE A 153 4.88 3.41 -7.99
CA PHE A 153 5.46 2.32 -8.77
C PHE A 153 4.48 1.24 -9.22
N TYR A 154 3.22 1.30 -8.77
CA TYR A 154 2.26 0.26 -9.12
C TYR A 154 0.82 0.75 -9.24
N PHE A 155 0.40 1.79 -8.51
CA PHE A 155 -1.01 2.12 -8.35
C PHE A 155 -1.68 2.47 -9.69
N ALA A 156 -1.00 3.23 -10.55
CA ALA A 156 -1.52 3.63 -11.85
C ALA A 156 -1.85 2.43 -12.75
N GLU A 157 -1.06 1.35 -12.68
CA GLU A 157 -1.21 0.15 -13.51
C GLU A 157 -2.17 -0.90 -12.94
N LEU A 158 -2.68 -0.73 -11.72
CA LEU A 158 -3.68 -1.65 -11.18
C LEU A 158 -5.00 -1.52 -11.96
N SER A 159 -5.61 -2.66 -12.29
CA SER A 159 -6.93 -2.68 -12.96
C SER A 159 -8.09 -2.49 -11.98
N GLY A 160 -9.26 -2.12 -12.51
CA GLY A 160 -10.51 -2.01 -11.73
C GLY A 160 -10.53 -0.88 -10.71
N GLU A 161 -11.54 -0.93 -9.83
CA GLU A 161 -11.74 0.05 -8.77
C GLU A 161 -10.60 -0.05 -7.71
N LYS A 162 -9.96 1.08 -7.38
CA LYS A 162 -8.79 1.13 -6.51
C LYS A 162 -8.74 2.45 -5.73
N HIS A 163 -8.51 2.35 -4.43
CA HIS A 163 -8.45 3.50 -3.52
C HIS A 163 -7.20 3.42 -2.64
N LEU A 164 -6.51 4.55 -2.49
CA LEU A 164 -5.40 4.70 -1.53
C LEU A 164 -5.91 5.25 -0.21
N CYS A 165 -5.39 4.73 0.89
CA CYS A 165 -5.70 5.19 2.24
C CYS A 165 -4.40 5.29 3.05
N TYR A 166 -3.67 6.40 2.88
CA TYR A 166 -2.50 6.69 3.70
C TYR A 166 -2.92 7.25 5.07
N VAL A 167 -2.50 6.57 6.14
CA VAL A 167 -2.78 6.96 7.52
C VAL A 167 -1.66 7.88 8.01
N PRO A 168 -1.94 9.17 8.26
CA PRO A 168 -0.93 10.14 8.73
C PRO A 168 -0.42 9.75 10.12
N ASN A 169 0.85 10.01 10.39
CA ASN A 169 1.48 9.81 11.71
C ASN A 169 1.43 8.37 12.26
N ALA A 170 1.17 7.40 11.39
CA ALA A 170 1.15 6.00 11.73
C ALA A 170 2.45 5.32 11.33
N ASP A 171 2.87 4.37 12.16
CA ASP A 171 3.93 3.43 11.84
C ASP A 171 3.33 2.13 11.27
N HIS A 172 4.18 1.13 11.01
CA HIS A 172 3.77 -0.15 10.42
C HIS A 172 2.69 -0.90 11.23
N SER A 173 2.51 -0.59 12.52
CA SER A 173 1.51 -1.25 13.35
C SER A 173 0.09 -0.72 13.12
N LEU A 174 -0.05 0.51 12.62
CA LEU A 174 -1.30 1.28 12.57
C LEU A 174 -2.07 1.35 13.91
N ARG A 175 -1.41 1.05 15.04
CA ARG A 175 -2.06 1.09 16.36
C ARG A 175 -2.48 2.51 16.69
N GLU A 176 -3.62 2.63 17.38
CA GLU A 176 -4.18 3.92 17.80
C GLU A 176 -4.51 4.85 16.61
N THR A 177 -4.89 4.26 15.49
CA THR A 177 -5.33 4.99 14.29
C THR A 177 -6.76 4.62 13.90
N ASN A 178 -7.30 5.36 12.94
CA ASN A 178 -8.60 5.14 12.33
C ASN A 178 -8.56 4.18 11.12
N ALA A 179 -7.47 3.43 10.90
CA ALA A 179 -7.35 2.50 9.76
C ALA A 179 -8.47 1.45 9.72
N ILE A 180 -8.85 0.93 10.89
CA ILE A 180 -9.91 -0.08 11.01
C ILE A 180 -11.29 0.50 10.72
N GLU A 181 -11.52 1.79 11.00
CA GLU A 181 -12.75 2.48 10.61
C GLU A 181 -12.89 2.50 9.08
N THR A 182 -11.83 2.89 8.37
CA THR A 182 -11.83 2.90 6.90
C THR A 182 -12.06 1.50 6.33
N LEU A 183 -11.43 0.46 6.90
CA LEU A 183 -11.66 -0.93 6.52
C LEU A 183 -13.11 -1.36 6.75
N ALA A 184 -13.69 -1.04 7.90
CA ALA A 184 -15.07 -1.37 8.24
C ALA A 184 -16.06 -0.68 7.30
N SER A 185 -15.85 0.60 7.03
CA SER A 185 -16.67 1.39 6.10
C SER A 185 -16.58 0.89 4.66
N PHE A 186 -15.37 0.57 4.19
CA PHE A 186 -15.18 -0.04 2.87
C PHE A 186 -15.88 -1.40 2.75
N THR A 187 -15.72 -2.26 3.76
CA THR A 187 -16.38 -3.57 3.84
C THR A 187 -17.90 -3.44 3.86
N TYR A 188 -18.42 -2.45 4.60
CA TYR A 188 -19.84 -2.13 4.62
C TYR A 188 -20.36 -1.77 3.22
N CYS A 189 -19.64 -0.90 2.49
CA CYS A 189 -20.02 -0.55 1.13
C CYS A 189 -20.06 -1.76 0.20
N VAL A 190 -19.04 -2.63 0.25
CA VAL A 190 -18.99 -3.85 -0.57
C VAL A 190 -20.15 -4.79 -0.22
N ALA A 191 -20.38 -5.03 1.07
CA ALA A 191 -21.44 -5.94 1.53
C ALA A 191 -22.86 -5.44 1.22
N ARG A 192 -23.05 -4.12 1.13
CA ARG A 192 -24.35 -3.49 0.85
C ARG A 192 -24.54 -3.09 -0.62
N GLY A 193 -23.54 -3.29 -1.48
CA GLY A 193 -23.59 -2.84 -2.87
C GLY A 193 -23.65 -1.31 -3.01
N ILE A 194 -23.14 -0.58 -2.01
CA ILE A 194 -23.05 0.89 -2.05
C ILE A 194 -21.85 1.26 -2.91
N GLU A 195 -22.07 2.11 -3.91
CA GLU A 195 -21.00 2.69 -4.72
C GLU A 195 -20.12 3.57 -3.85
N ARG A 196 -18.82 3.28 -3.89
CA ARG A 196 -17.79 4.03 -3.16
C ARG A 196 -17.46 5.31 -3.95
N PRO A 197 -17.21 6.42 -3.27
CA PRO A 197 -16.79 7.65 -3.93
C PRO A 197 -15.45 7.44 -4.63
N ASN A 198 -15.25 8.08 -5.77
CA ASN A 198 -13.99 8.06 -6.50
C ASN A 198 -13.28 9.40 -6.34
N VAL A 199 -12.02 9.34 -5.93
CA VAL A 199 -11.13 10.51 -5.87
C VAL A 199 -10.19 10.45 -7.07
N THR A 200 -10.19 11.51 -7.86
CA THR A 200 -9.27 11.69 -8.99
C THR A 200 -8.33 12.84 -8.70
N TRP A 201 -7.11 12.77 -9.25
CA TRP A 201 -6.12 13.82 -9.08
C TRP A 201 -5.22 13.93 -10.29
N LYS A 202 -4.60 15.09 -10.44
CA LYS A 202 -3.50 15.35 -11.36
C LYS A 202 -2.45 16.20 -10.66
N TYR A 203 -1.19 15.95 -10.97
CA TYR A 203 -0.09 16.85 -10.64
C TYR A 203 0.18 17.71 -11.87
N THR A 204 0.03 19.02 -11.76
CA THR A 204 0.40 19.97 -12.85
C THR A 204 1.90 20.22 -12.87
N ASP A 205 2.53 20.05 -11.71
CA ASP A 205 3.96 19.96 -11.45
C ASP A 205 4.14 19.18 -10.13
N PRO A 206 5.37 18.80 -9.71
CA PRO A 206 5.57 18.04 -8.48
C PRO A 206 5.05 18.69 -7.18
N ASN A 207 4.88 20.00 -7.17
CA ASN A 207 4.47 20.82 -6.03
C ASN A 207 2.98 21.17 -6.04
N THR A 208 2.28 20.94 -7.15
CA THR A 208 0.90 21.35 -7.34
C THR A 208 -0.01 20.17 -7.67
N ILE A 209 -0.94 19.87 -6.78
CA ILE A 209 -1.98 18.85 -6.97
C ILE A 209 -3.34 19.51 -7.20
N VAL A 210 -4.11 18.97 -8.15
CA VAL A 210 -5.53 19.29 -8.32
C VAL A 210 -6.31 17.99 -8.19
N ALA A 211 -7.12 17.88 -7.13
CA ALA A 211 -7.92 16.71 -6.84
C ALA A 211 -9.41 17.01 -6.86
N LYS A 212 -10.22 16.01 -7.20
CA LYS A 212 -11.68 16.10 -7.24
C LYS A 212 -12.29 14.77 -6.82
N ALA A 213 -13.30 14.84 -5.97
CA ALA A 213 -14.16 13.71 -5.66
C ALA A 213 -15.44 13.77 -6.51
N ASP A 214 -15.96 12.61 -6.92
CA ASP A 214 -17.23 12.50 -7.64
C ASP A 214 -18.47 12.65 -6.73
N ARG A 215 -18.25 12.64 -5.41
CA ARG A 215 -19.23 12.90 -4.35
C ARG A 215 -18.65 13.91 -3.38
N GLU A 216 -19.52 14.72 -2.79
CA GLU A 216 -19.11 15.69 -1.78
C GLU A 216 -18.52 15.01 -0.54
N PRO A 217 -17.25 15.27 -0.19
CA PRO A 217 -16.65 14.79 1.05
C PRO A 217 -17.15 15.64 2.23
N SER A 218 -17.35 15.01 3.39
CA SER A 218 -17.69 15.73 4.63
C SER A 218 -16.49 16.51 5.20
N LYS A 219 -15.27 16.13 4.80
CA LYS A 219 -14.03 16.81 5.19
C LYS A 219 -12.93 16.53 4.17
N VAL A 220 -12.15 17.55 3.83
CA VAL A 220 -10.89 17.40 3.10
C VAL A 220 -9.76 18.05 3.88
N VAL A 221 -8.63 17.34 4.00
CA VAL A 221 -7.44 17.78 4.74
C VAL A 221 -6.22 17.56 3.87
N MET A 222 -5.36 18.56 3.75
CA MET A 222 -3.98 18.33 3.37
C MET A 222 -3.19 17.90 4.60
N TRP A 223 -2.49 16.78 4.50
CA TRP A 223 -1.46 16.41 5.46
C TRP A 223 -0.10 16.75 4.88
N SER A 224 0.76 17.41 5.66
CA SER A 224 2.14 17.69 5.24
C SER A 224 3.15 17.54 6.38
N CYS A 225 4.40 17.18 6.05
CA CYS A 225 5.50 17.07 6.99
C CYS A 225 6.81 17.47 6.32
N ASP A 226 7.65 18.22 7.03
CA ASP A 226 9.01 18.56 6.62
C ASP A 226 10.04 17.68 7.33
N ASN A 227 11.08 17.27 6.61
CA ASN A 227 12.31 16.73 7.17
C ASN A 227 13.51 17.47 6.55
N PRO A 228 14.19 18.33 7.33
CA PRO A 228 15.30 19.14 6.83
C PRO A 228 16.59 18.35 6.59
N SER A 229 16.71 17.14 7.14
CA SER A 229 17.97 16.40 7.21
C SER A 229 18.04 15.23 6.24
N THR A 230 16.94 14.50 6.05
CA THR A 230 16.89 13.28 5.23
C THR A 230 15.56 13.16 4.50
N ARG A 231 15.53 12.37 3.42
CA ARG A 231 14.27 12.01 2.74
C ARG A 231 13.54 10.85 3.44
N ASP A 232 13.65 10.76 4.75
CA ASP A 232 13.17 9.66 5.58
C ASP A 232 12.04 10.12 6.49
N PHE A 233 10.82 9.69 6.19
CA PHE A 233 9.58 10.10 6.87
C PHE A 233 9.07 9.04 7.85
N ARG A 234 9.90 8.04 8.21
CA ARG A 234 9.52 7.03 9.20
C ARG A 234 9.22 7.68 10.55
N VAL A 235 8.24 7.14 11.29
CA VAL A 235 7.88 7.68 12.61
C VAL A 235 9.09 7.69 13.56
N GLU A 236 9.99 6.71 13.47
CA GLU A 236 11.22 6.67 14.26
C GLU A 236 12.24 7.76 13.91
N THR A 237 12.11 8.39 12.72
CA THR A 237 13.00 9.46 12.25
C THR A 237 12.43 10.83 12.52
N ILE A 238 11.14 11.05 12.20
CA ILE A 238 10.50 12.37 12.25
C ILE A 238 9.48 12.52 13.39
N GLY A 239 9.15 11.45 14.09
CA GLY A 239 8.01 11.41 15.01
C GLY A 239 6.66 11.52 14.30
N LYS A 240 5.60 11.76 15.07
CA LYS A 240 4.24 12.02 14.56
C LYS A 240 4.10 13.49 14.11
N ASN A 241 4.73 13.83 12.98
CA ASN A 241 4.91 15.22 12.53
C ASN A 241 4.14 15.62 11.26
N TYR A 242 3.33 14.75 10.65
CA TYR A 242 2.34 15.19 9.66
C TYR A 242 1.32 16.12 10.31
N ARG A 243 1.15 17.32 9.74
CA ARG A 243 0.23 18.35 10.21
C ARG A 243 -0.97 18.48 9.26
N PRO A 244 -2.19 18.53 9.79
CA PRO A 244 -3.38 18.70 8.98
C PRO A 244 -3.65 20.19 8.70
N GLU A 245 -4.05 20.48 7.47
CA GLU A 245 -4.63 21.76 7.05
C GLU A 245 -5.98 21.49 6.40
N ALA A 246 -7.05 22.08 6.94
CA ALA A 246 -8.39 21.90 6.40
C ALA A 246 -8.53 22.65 5.07
N LEU A 247 -9.06 21.98 4.06
CA LEU A 247 -9.22 22.56 2.72
C LEU A 247 -10.69 22.87 2.43
N GLN A 248 -10.91 23.94 1.68
CA GLN A 248 -12.19 24.24 1.06
C GLN A 248 -12.10 23.93 -0.43
N ALA A 249 -13.22 23.49 -1.01
CA ALA A 249 -13.29 23.33 -2.45
C ALA A 249 -13.25 24.70 -3.14
N GLY A 250 -12.56 24.78 -4.27
CA GLY A 250 -12.68 25.91 -5.18
C GLY A 250 -14.03 25.91 -5.92
N GLU A 251 -14.25 26.92 -6.77
CA GLU A 251 -15.53 27.17 -7.45
C GLU A 251 -16.08 25.96 -8.23
N ASN A 252 -15.21 25.07 -8.72
CA ASN A 252 -15.58 23.88 -9.52
C ASN A 252 -15.66 22.57 -8.72
N GLY A 253 -15.63 22.64 -7.38
CA GLY A 253 -15.56 21.46 -6.51
C GLY A 253 -14.17 20.79 -6.49
N GLU A 254 -13.15 21.48 -7.01
CA GLU A 254 -11.77 21.00 -7.05
C GLU A 254 -10.98 21.49 -5.83
N TYR A 255 -10.06 20.65 -5.36
CA TYR A 255 -9.10 20.97 -4.32
C TYR A 255 -7.73 21.14 -4.98
N ALA A 256 -7.37 22.39 -5.25
CA ALA A 256 -6.09 22.75 -5.85
C ALA A 256 -5.15 23.27 -4.76
N ILE A 257 -4.00 22.62 -4.62
CA ILE A 257 -3.02 22.94 -3.58
C ILE A 257 -1.64 23.04 -4.20
N HIS A 258 -0.93 24.11 -3.84
CA HIS A 258 0.49 24.29 -4.11
C HIS A 258 1.25 24.21 -2.78
N VAL A 259 2.30 23.39 -2.73
CA VAL A 259 3.23 23.36 -1.60
C VAL A 259 4.59 23.90 -2.02
N GLU A 260 5.16 24.80 -1.22
CA GLU A 260 6.53 25.27 -1.47
C GLU A 260 7.55 24.15 -1.22
N THR A 261 8.56 24.06 -2.09
CA THR A 261 9.75 23.23 -1.83
C THR A 261 10.53 23.85 -0.67
N PRO A 262 10.82 23.10 0.41
CA PRO A 262 11.63 23.62 1.50
C PRO A 262 13.00 24.11 1.03
N GLY A 263 13.49 25.21 1.58
CA GLY A 263 14.85 25.69 1.29
C GLY A 263 15.95 24.71 1.72
N GLN A 264 15.62 23.75 2.59
CA GLN A 264 16.47 22.64 2.99
C GLN A 264 15.62 21.39 3.23
N GLY A 265 16.10 20.24 2.73
CA GLY A 265 15.50 18.93 2.96
C GLY A 265 14.30 18.64 2.06
N TRP A 266 13.30 17.93 2.59
CA TRP A 266 12.16 17.42 1.85
C TRP A 266 10.85 17.66 2.59
N ARG A 267 9.76 17.87 1.84
CA ARG A 267 8.38 17.93 2.31
C ARG A 267 7.59 16.78 1.70
N ALA A 268 6.93 15.99 2.55
CA ALA A 268 5.91 15.03 2.13
C ALA A 268 4.52 15.65 2.28
N TYR A 269 3.62 15.44 1.33
CA TYR A 269 2.23 15.90 1.42
C TYR A 269 1.26 15.00 0.66
N PHE A 270 -0.02 15.02 1.07
CA PHE A 270 -1.14 14.37 0.37
C PHE A 270 -2.47 14.94 0.86
N LEU A 271 -3.55 14.63 0.12
CA LEU A 271 -4.91 15.00 0.51
C LEU A 271 -5.66 13.78 1.04
N GLU A 272 -6.37 13.95 2.15
CA GLU A 272 -7.31 12.99 2.72
C GLU A 272 -8.74 13.51 2.56
N PHE A 273 -9.62 12.65 2.05
CA PHE A 273 -11.03 12.88 1.84
C PHE A 273 -11.81 11.96 2.77
N THR A 274 -12.67 12.55 3.60
CA THR A 274 -13.59 11.81 4.48
C THR A 274 -14.99 11.85 3.88
N PHE A 275 -15.63 10.69 3.80
CA PHE A 275 -16.98 10.55 3.25
C PHE A 275 -17.92 9.90 4.28
N ASP A 276 -19.13 10.42 4.34
CA ASP A 276 -20.26 9.71 4.91
C ASP A 276 -20.91 8.84 3.81
N VAL A 277 -20.89 7.53 4.03
CA VAL A 277 -21.46 6.53 3.12
C VAL A 277 -22.62 5.77 3.76
N GLY A 278 -23.15 6.28 4.89
CA GLY A 278 -24.19 5.63 5.69
C GLY A 278 -23.68 4.46 6.55
N ALA A 279 -22.35 4.24 6.59
CA ALA A 279 -21.72 3.27 7.47
C ALA A 279 -21.55 3.83 8.90
N PRO A 280 -21.45 2.97 9.94
CA PRO A 280 -21.20 3.43 11.31
C PRO A 280 -19.88 4.19 11.53
N THR A 281 -18.96 4.10 10.57
CA THR A 281 -17.65 4.77 10.60
C THR A 281 -17.38 5.39 9.23
N PRO A 282 -16.67 6.52 9.18
CA PRO A 282 -16.44 7.23 7.93
C PRO A 282 -15.47 6.49 7.01
N LEU A 283 -15.69 6.65 5.70
CA LEU A 283 -14.78 6.14 4.68
C LEU A 283 -13.74 7.22 4.38
N ARG A 284 -12.46 6.86 4.43
CA ARG A 284 -11.36 7.79 4.15
C ARG A 284 -10.53 7.31 2.97
N PHE A 285 -10.43 8.14 1.95
CA PHE A 285 -9.55 7.92 0.81
C PHE A 285 -8.54 9.06 0.71
N THR A 286 -7.43 8.79 0.04
CA THR A 286 -6.31 9.71 -0.07
C THR A 286 -5.82 9.78 -1.50
N THR A 287 -5.17 10.88 -1.85
CA THR A 287 -4.24 10.91 -2.97
C THR A 287 -2.93 10.20 -2.57
N PRO A 288 -2.04 9.87 -3.53
CA PRO A 288 -0.69 9.40 -3.21
C PRO A 288 0.06 10.42 -2.36
N VAL A 289 0.98 9.95 -1.52
CA VAL A 289 1.97 10.83 -0.89
C VAL A 289 2.98 11.27 -1.93
N GLN A 290 3.13 12.58 -2.08
CA GLN A 290 4.14 13.22 -2.92
C GLN A 290 5.22 13.81 -2.03
N VAL A 291 6.48 13.71 -2.47
CA VAL A 291 7.62 14.28 -1.77
C VAL A 291 8.33 15.28 -2.68
N VAL A 292 8.56 16.49 -2.18
CA VAL A 292 9.27 17.57 -2.89
C VAL A 292 10.51 18.03 -2.10
N PRO A 293 11.66 18.31 -2.75
CA PRO A 293 11.90 18.09 -4.18
C PRO A 293 11.87 16.59 -4.53
N VAL A 294 11.64 16.27 -5.81
CA VAL A 294 11.53 14.88 -6.28
C VAL A 294 12.88 14.14 -6.24
N ASP A 295 13.98 14.89 -6.15
CA ASP A 295 15.33 14.36 -6.13
C ASP A 295 15.56 13.37 -4.98
N LEU A 296 16.24 12.28 -5.32
CA LEU A 296 16.65 11.24 -4.38
C LEU A 296 18.11 11.46 -3.98
N PRO A 297 18.41 11.67 -2.68
CA PRO A 297 19.74 12.06 -2.21
C PRO A 297 20.82 11.01 -2.47
N TYR A 298 20.43 9.77 -2.75
CA TYR A 298 21.33 8.65 -3.01
C TYR A 298 21.04 7.96 -4.35
N SER A 299 20.43 8.66 -5.31
CA SER A 299 20.16 8.14 -6.67
C SER A 299 21.40 7.61 -7.40
N SER A 300 22.59 8.15 -7.12
CA SER A 300 23.86 7.68 -7.68
C SER A 300 24.48 6.50 -6.94
N LYS A 301 23.92 6.10 -5.78
CA LYS A 301 24.41 4.96 -5.01
C LYS A 301 23.65 3.71 -5.45
N GLU A 302 24.38 2.78 -6.04
CA GLU A 302 23.84 1.45 -6.30
C GLU A 302 23.82 0.62 -5.02
N PRO A 303 22.70 -0.05 -4.68
CA PRO A 303 22.69 -0.99 -3.57
C PRO A 303 23.66 -2.16 -3.85
N PRO A 304 24.25 -2.77 -2.81
CA PRO A 304 25.12 -3.94 -2.98
C PRO A 304 24.50 -4.99 -3.91
N VAL A 305 25.30 -5.53 -4.81
CA VAL A 305 24.88 -6.57 -5.77
C VAL A 305 25.62 -7.86 -5.52
N TRP A 306 24.97 -8.97 -5.86
CA TRP A 306 25.57 -10.29 -5.72
C TRP A 306 26.73 -10.45 -6.71
N GLU A 307 27.95 -10.46 -6.19
CA GLU A 307 29.12 -10.88 -6.94
C GLU A 307 29.36 -12.37 -6.68
N LYS A 308 29.36 -13.19 -7.74
CA LYS A 308 29.48 -14.65 -7.66
C LYS A 308 30.86 -15.13 -7.16
N ASN A 309 31.79 -14.22 -6.86
CA ASN A 309 33.17 -14.53 -6.53
C ASN A 309 33.59 -13.93 -5.18
N ALA A 310 33.35 -14.69 -4.11
CA ALA A 310 34.17 -14.62 -2.91
C ALA A 310 34.14 -16.00 -2.24
N GLY A 311 35.07 -16.86 -2.68
CA GLY A 311 35.52 -18.07 -1.96
C GLY A 311 34.49 -19.17 -1.75
#